data_AF-A0A850MQ31-F1
#
_entry.id   AF-A0A850MQ31-F1
#
_cell.length_a   1.000
_cell.length_b   1.000
_cell.length_c   1.000
_cell.angle_alpha   90.00
_cell.angle_beta   90.00
_cell.angle_gamma   90.00
#
_symmetry.space_group_name_H-M   'P 1'
#
loop_
_entity.id
_entity.type
_entity.pdbx_description
1 polymer ?
#
loop_
_entity_poly.entity_id
_entity_poly.type
_entity_poly.pdbx_seq_one_letter_code
_entity_poly.pdbx_strand_id
1 'polypeptide(L)'
;MSDLFLKKSRLVPSNMILIIPRWNELLGTRFKGFYANRIVSKIHLDAVIMLSCLECAITEKTGISYFLFGVGLYFLKFELDNGRYILDQRELNSLLLSDFVYDYMATAKQIALNEDDDVILNELAIKIPVDLSKKSKTKETFIKGTLMRNVFMPYKEAILRLLEHGKKKGSYSIDRTGYKILSSHPNNYNRILLSSAFQMDKHSDYIKPTAGVSNIQFAADKLLKDFFNPQELSNITLSIMSLREIFAKVEFDSTYLFSILEKIRNGLIWLKRLKK
;
A
#
# COMPACT_ATOMS: atom_id res chain seq x y z
N MET A 1 38.90 -21.24 0.19
CA MET A 1 38.26 -20.96 1.51
C MET A 1 37.57 -19.62 1.39
N SER A 2 36.26 -19.48 1.36
CA SER A 2 35.10 -20.38 1.28
C SER A 2 33.95 -19.42 1.06
N ASP A 3 33.06 -19.75 0.12
CA ASP A 3 31.81 -19.06 -0.20
C ASP A 3 30.91 -18.83 1.02
N LEU A 4 31.25 -17.84 1.86
CA LEU A 4 30.52 -17.54 3.10
C LEU A 4 30.16 -16.05 3.24
N PHE A 5 30.03 -15.34 2.12
CA PHE A 5 29.15 -14.17 2.06
C PHE A 5 27.83 -14.60 1.45
N LEU A 6 26.97 -15.22 2.28
CA LEU A 6 25.53 -15.25 2.03
C LEU A 6 25.10 -13.82 1.70
N LYS A 7 24.85 -13.53 0.42
CA LYS A 7 24.27 -12.25 -0.04
C LYS A 7 23.02 -12.01 0.79
N LYS A 8 23.11 -11.11 1.76
CA LYS A 8 21.96 -10.66 2.54
C LYS A 8 20.98 -10.08 1.52
N SER A 9 19.81 -10.71 1.39
CA SER A 9 18.77 -10.25 0.48
C SER A 9 18.50 -8.76 0.74
N ARG A 10 18.47 -7.94 -0.31
CA ARG A 10 18.09 -6.52 -0.21
C ARG A 10 16.59 -6.31 0.05
N LEU A 11 15.80 -7.38 0.03
CA LEU A 11 14.41 -7.37 0.47
C LEU A 11 14.38 -7.37 1.99
N VAL A 12 13.83 -6.30 2.57
CA VAL A 12 13.73 -6.12 4.02
C VAL A 12 12.30 -6.43 4.46
N PRO A 13 12.10 -7.27 5.49
CA PRO A 13 10.78 -7.48 6.09
C PRO A 13 10.20 -6.18 6.64
N SER A 14 9.02 -5.80 6.16
CA SER A 14 8.34 -4.55 6.49
C SER A 14 6.92 -4.90 6.92
N ASN A 15 6.69 -5.09 8.23
CA ASN A 15 5.36 -5.41 8.76
C ASN A 15 4.72 -4.13 9.29
N MET A 16 4.29 -3.26 8.37
CA MET A 16 3.70 -1.97 8.70
C MET A 16 2.43 -1.70 7.89
N ILE A 17 1.54 -0.89 8.45
CA ILE A 17 0.49 -0.21 7.70
C ILE A 17 1.05 1.14 7.26
N LEU A 18 1.07 1.37 5.94
CA LEU A 18 1.28 2.67 5.32
C LEU A 18 -0.07 3.22 4.89
N ILE A 19 -0.36 4.47 5.26
CA ILE A 19 -1.47 5.26 4.70
C ILE A 19 -0.89 6.53 4.12
N ILE A 20 -1.16 6.77 2.84
CA ILE A 20 -0.95 8.06 2.17
C ILE A 20 -2.35 8.67 2.02
N PRO A 21 -2.71 9.68 2.81
CA PRO A 21 -4.06 10.26 2.78
C PRO A 21 -4.49 10.79 1.43
N ARG A 22 -3.55 11.40 0.70
CA ARG A 22 -3.79 12.16 -0.54
C ARG A 22 -2.67 11.88 -1.53
N TRP A 23 -2.88 10.90 -2.41
CA TRP A 23 -1.88 10.50 -3.41
C TRP A 23 -1.46 11.66 -4.31
N ASN A 24 -2.41 12.43 -4.84
CA ASN A 24 -2.09 13.55 -5.72
C ASN A 24 -1.33 14.67 -5.03
N GLU A 25 -1.62 14.92 -3.75
CA GLU A 25 -0.92 15.92 -2.95
C GLU A 25 0.53 15.50 -2.69
N LEU A 26 0.75 14.23 -2.35
CA LEU A 26 2.09 13.66 -2.23
C LEU A 26 2.89 13.78 -3.54
N LEU A 27 2.23 13.60 -4.69
CA LEU A 27 2.83 13.77 -6.00
C LEU A 27 2.95 15.24 -6.46
N GLY A 28 2.46 16.22 -5.68
CA GLY A 28 2.41 17.61 -6.09
C GLY A 28 1.62 17.86 -7.39
N THR A 29 0.70 16.96 -7.75
CA THR A 29 -0.07 17.05 -9.01
C THR A 29 -1.45 17.64 -8.79
N ARG A 30 -1.91 18.42 -9.77
CA ARG A 30 -3.30 18.91 -9.84
C ARG A 30 -4.19 18.03 -10.72
N PHE A 31 -3.65 16.91 -11.19
CA PHE A 31 -4.35 16.01 -12.09
C PHE A 31 -5.53 15.33 -11.38
N LYS A 32 -6.74 15.52 -11.93
CA LYS A 32 -7.96 14.90 -11.40
C LYS A 32 -8.37 13.64 -12.16
N GLY A 33 -7.93 13.51 -13.40
CA GLY A 33 -8.24 12.37 -14.26
C GLY A 33 -9.65 12.39 -14.85
N PHE A 34 -10.00 11.24 -15.43
CA PHE A 34 -11.25 11.01 -16.12
C PHE A 34 -11.93 9.79 -15.52
N TYR A 35 -13.26 9.82 -15.49
CA TYR A 35 -14.08 8.69 -15.08
C TYR A 35 -15.30 8.59 -15.99
N ALA A 36 -15.54 7.41 -16.56
CA ALA A 36 -16.62 7.18 -17.53
C ALA A 36 -16.65 8.24 -18.67
N ASN A 37 -15.49 8.55 -19.25
CA ASN A 37 -15.30 9.57 -20.30
C ASN A 37 -15.66 11.00 -19.89
N ARG A 38 -15.76 11.30 -18.60
CA ARG A 38 -16.02 12.63 -18.06
C ARG A 38 -14.84 13.11 -17.21
N ILE A 39 -14.55 14.39 -17.25
CA ILE A 39 -13.51 15.01 -16.42
C ILE A 39 -13.98 14.99 -14.96
N VAL A 40 -13.11 14.57 -14.05
CA VAL A 40 -13.37 14.62 -12.61
C VAL A 40 -13.34 16.07 -12.13
N SER A 41 -14.44 16.54 -11.53
CA SER A 41 -14.56 17.92 -11.06
C SER A 41 -13.78 18.16 -9.77
N LYS A 42 -13.88 17.24 -8.81
CA LYS A 42 -13.25 17.34 -7.49
C LYS A 42 -12.91 15.97 -6.91
N ILE A 43 -11.70 15.83 -6.37
CA ILE A 43 -11.29 14.66 -5.59
C ILE A 43 -11.32 15.03 -4.10
N HIS A 44 -12.24 14.41 -3.37
CA HIS A 44 -12.38 14.59 -1.92
C HIS A 44 -11.44 13.68 -1.14
N LEU A 45 -11.18 12.49 -1.65
CA LEU A 45 -10.20 11.55 -1.10
C LEU A 45 -9.60 10.69 -2.21
N ASP A 46 -8.31 10.44 -2.11
CA ASP A 46 -7.49 9.62 -3.01
C ASP A 46 -6.39 8.93 -2.18
N ALA A 47 -6.84 8.12 -1.23
CA ALA A 47 -5.97 7.52 -0.22
C ALA A 47 -5.35 6.22 -0.74
N VAL A 48 -4.08 6.01 -0.43
CA VAL A 48 -3.42 4.71 -0.58
C VAL A 48 -3.28 4.10 0.81
N ILE A 49 -3.82 2.90 1.01
CA ILE A 49 -3.64 2.15 2.25
C ILE A 49 -2.96 0.84 1.88
N MET A 50 -1.81 0.54 2.48
CA MET A 50 -1.07 -0.69 2.22
C MET A 50 -0.60 -1.31 3.52
N LEU A 51 -0.98 -2.57 3.74
CA LEU A 51 -0.31 -3.43 4.70
C LEU A 51 0.88 -4.07 4.00
N SER A 52 2.07 -3.65 4.39
CA SER A 52 3.34 -4.14 3.84
C SER A 52 3.72 -5.48 4.45
N CYS A 53 4.44 -6.28 3.66
CA CYS A 53 5.25 -7.41 4.15
C CYS A 53 6.75 -7.25 3.83
N LEU A 54 7.09 -6.55 2.74
CA LEU A 54 8.47 -6.40 2.28
C LEU A 54 8.68 -4.99 1.72
N GLU A 55 9.88 -4.47 1.90
CA GLU A 55 10.34 -3.24 1.26
C GLU A 55 11.74 -3.42 0.66
N CYS A 56 12.06 -2.58 -0.31
CA CYS A 56 13.36 -2.57 -0.96
C CYS A 56 13.67 -1.17 -1.49
N ALA A 57 14.89 -0.71 -1.29
CA ALA A 57 15.43 0.47 -1.97
C ALA A 57 16.42 0.00 -3.04
N ILE A 58 16.30 0.52 -4.25
CA ILE A 58 17.15 0.18 -5.38
C ILE A 58 17.74 1.46 -5.96
N THR A 59 19.06 1.54 -5.97
CA THR A 59 19.78 2.65 -6.59
C THR A 59 19.80 2.49 -8.09
N GLU A 60 19.37 3.53 -8.80
CA GLU A 60 19.38 3.65 -10.26
C GLU A 60 20.24 4.82 -10.70
N LYS A 61 20.42 4.98 -12.02
CA LYS A 61 21.07 6.16 -12.59
C LYS A 61 20.28 7.45 -12.31
N THR A 62 18.97 7.36 -12.14
CA THR A 62 18.04 8.49 -11.99
C THR A 62 17.67 8.80 -10.54
N GLY A 63 18.27 8.12 -9.57
CA GLY A 63 17.95 8.25 -8.14
C GLY A 63 17.66 6.90 -7.48
N ILE A 64 16.98 6.91 -6.35
CA ILE A 64 16.58 5.67 -5.66
C ILE A 64 15.09 5.37 -5.93
N SER A 65 14.79 4.10 -6.21
CA SER A 65 13.43 3.57 -6.26
C SER A 65 13.12 2.77 -5.01
N TYR A 66 12.04 3.16 -4.34
CA TYR A 66 11.55 2.54 -3.12
C TYR A 66 10.33 1.68 -3.44
N PHE A 67 10.49 0.37 -3.35
CA PHE A 67 9.42 -0.59 -3.49
C PHE A 67 8.84 -0.95 -2.12
N LEU A 68 7.52 -0.89 -2.02
CA LEU A 68 6.75 -1.49 -0.94
C LEU A 68 5.88 -2.60 -1.52
N PHE A 69 5.87 -3.77 -0.89
CA PHE A 69 5.12 -4.94 -1.33
C PHE A 69 4.17 -5.39 -0.23
N GLY A 70 2.93 -5.72 -0.60
CA GLY A 70 1.93 -6.13 0.38
C GLY A 70 0.54 -6.25 -0.20
N VAL A 71 -0.47 -6.02 0.64
CA VAL A 71 -1.88 -5.91 0.24
C VAL A 71 -2.35 -4.49 0.46
N GLY A 72 -2.82 -3.82 -0.58
CA GLY A 72 -3.21 -2.42 -0.49
C GLY A 72 -4.35 -2.01 -1.40
N LEU A 73 -4.91 -0.84 -1.12
CA LEU A 73 -6.05 -0.28 -1.83
C LEU A 73 -5.75 1.18 -2.13
N TYR A 74 -5.91 1.57 -3.39
CA TYR A 74 -6.10 2.96 -3.76
C TYR A 74 -7.60 3.25 -3.72
N PHE A 75 -8.03 4.06 -2.76
CA PHE A 75 -9.43 4.38 -2.49
C PHE A 75 -9.74 5.82 -2.89
N LEU A 76 -10.84 5.98 -3.63
CA LEU A 76 -11.23 7.24 -4.22
C LEU A 76 -12.64 7.63 -3.78
N LYS A 77 -12.79 8.91 -3.43
CA LYS A 77 -14.07 9.60 -3.29
C LYS A 77 -13.98 10.90 -4.07
N PHE A 78 -14.76 11.02 -5.13
CA PHE A 78 -14.69 12.15 -6.05
C PHE A 78 -16.06 12.50 -6.62
N GLU A 79 -16.13 13.60 -7.35
CA GLU A 79 -17.33 14.09 -8.04
C GLU A 79 -17.05 14.28 -9.53
N LEU A 80 -18.04 13.97 -10.36
CA LEU A 80 -18.08 14.44 -11.76
C LEU A 80 -18.86 15.74 -11.88
N ASP A 81 -19.93 15.86 -11.09
CA ASP A 81 -20.81 17.01 -10.96
C ASP A 81 -20.97 17.34 -9.48
N ASN A 82 -21.11 18.62 -9.15
CA ASN A 82 -21.21 19.07 -7.77
C ASN A 82 -22.32 18.33 -7.01
N GLY A 83 -21.97 17.78 -5.84
CA GLY A 83 -22.92 17.21 -4.89
C GLY A 83 -23.26 15.73 -5.09
N ARG A 84 -22.64 15.02 -6.06
CA ARG A 84 -22.78 13.56 -6.22
C ARG A 84 -21.44 12.85 -6.09
N TYR A 85 -21.23 12.22 -4.93
CA TYR A 85 -20.03 11.44 -4.66
C TYR A 85 -20.05 10.10 -5.39
N ILE A 86 -18.93 9.78 -6.04
CA ILE A 86 -18.60 8.49 -6.60
C ILE A 86 -17.48 7.89 -5.75
N LEU A 87 -17.65 6.62 -5.41
CA LEU A 87 -16.62 5.81 -4.78
C LEU A 87 -16.01 4.89 -5.82
N ASP A 88 -14.69 4.87 -5.92
CA ASP A 88 -13.96 3.91 -6.73
C ASP A 88 -12.76 3.38 -5.95
N GLN A 89 -12.25 2.23 -6.34
CA GLN A 89 -11.12 1.61 -5.68
C GLN A 89 -10.33 0.70 -6.62
N ARG A 90 -9.03 0.62 -6.37
CA ARG A 90 -8.11 -0.25 -7.11
C ARG A 90 -7.25 -1.04 -6.13
N GLU A 91 -7.35 -2.36 -6.18
CA GLU A 91 -6.45 -3.26 -5.46
C GLU A 91 -5.02 -3.10 -5.96
N LEU A 92 -4.08 -3.05 -5.03
CA LEU A 92 -2.65 -2.94 -5.25
C LEU A 92 -1.93 -4.06 -4.50
N ASN A 93 -0.83 -4.53 -5.07
CA ASN A 93 0.10 -5.43 -4.37
C ASN A 93 1.53 -4.87 -4.30
N SER A 94 1.76 -3.70 -4.90
CA SER A 94 2.98 -2.94 -4.68
C SER A 94 2.76 -1.43 -4.83
N LEU A 95 3.58 -0.66 -4.14
CA LEU A 95 3.76 0.77 -4.31
C LEU A 95 5.21 1.03 -4.71
N LEU A 96 5.40 1.83 -5.75
CA LEU A 96 6.71 2.28 -6.21
C LEU A 96 6.85 3.78 -6.01
N LEU A 97 7.69 4.16 -5.06
CA LEU A 97 8.02 5.55 -4.75
C LEU A 97 9.35 5.94 -5.39
N SER A 98 9.37 7.05 -6.12
CA SER A 98 10.62 7.68 -6.54
C SER A 98 11.26 8.42 -5.37
N ASP A 99 12.56 8.67 -5.50
CA ASP A 99 13.41 9.33 -4.50
C ASP A 99 12.79 10.63 -3.94
N PHE A 100 12.46 11.56 -4.83
CA PHE A 100 11.90 12.86 -4.45
C PHE A 100 10.53 12.74 -3.75
N VAL A 101 9.71 11.76 -4.13
CA VAL A 101 8.41 11.53 -3.48
C VAL A 101 8.62 10.93 -2.10
N TYR A 102 9.56 9.99 -1.97
CA TYR A 102 9.90 9.39 -0.69
C TYR A 102 10.48 10.44 0.27
N ASP A 103 11.39 11.27 -0.19
CA ASP A 103 12.00 12.34 0.60
C ASP A 103 10.99 13.41 1.02
N TYR A 104 10.11 13.83 0.11
CA TYR A 104 9.04 14.77 0.44
C TYR A 104 8.11 14.19 1.51
N MET A 105 7.75 12.90 1.39
CA MET A 105 6.98 12.18 2.40
C MET A 105 7.72 12.08 3.75
N ALA A 106 9.03 11.83 3.74
CA ALA A 106 9.83 11.62 4.94
C ALA A 106 10.10 12.92 5.71
N THR A 107 10.23 14.03 5.00
CA THR A 107 10.53 15.36 5.57
C THR A 107 9.29 16.18 5.89
N ALA A 108 8.10 15.67 5.57
CA ALA A 108 6.83 16.33 5.86
C ALA A 108 6.63 16.58 7.36
N LYS A 109 5.92 17.67 7.65
CA LYS A 109 5.66 18.14 9.01
C LYS A 109 4.86 17.09 9.81
N GLN A 110 5.38 16.74 10.98
CA GLN A 110 4.73 15.81 11.90
C GLN A 110 3.44 16.41 12.47
N ILE A 111 2.38 15.61 12.53
CA ILE A 111 1.09 15.97 13.12
C ILE A 111 1.08 15.58 14.60
N ALA A 112 1.59 14.40 14.95
CA ALA A 112 1.68 13.90 16.32
C ALA A 112 2.72 12.76 16.43
N LEU A 113 2.96 12.29 17.66
CA LEU A 113 3.90 11.21 17.98
C LEU A 113 5.37 11.54 17.64
N ASN A 114 5.76 12.81 17.73
CA ASN A 114 7.10 13.30 17.34
C ASN A 114 8.27 12.61 18.06
N GLU A 115 8.02 12.01 19.23
CA GLU A 115 9.03 11.28 20.03
C GLU A 115 8.98 9.76 19.83
N ASP A 116 8.16 9.25 18.90
CA ASP A 116 8.07 7.82 18.58
C ASP A 116 8.72 7.50 17.23
N ASP A 117 9.98 7.05 17.26
CA ASP A 117 10.74 6.70 16.05
C ASP A 117 10.07 5.61 15.18
N ASP A 118 9.27 4.74 15.82
CA ASP A 118 8.64 3.61 15.15
C ASP A 118 7.29 3.97 14.51
N VAL A 119 6.67 5.10 14.87
CA VAL A 119 5.35 5.50 14.37
C VAL A 119 5.44 6.88 13.74
N ILE A 120 5.25 6.95 12.43
CA ILE A 120 5.27 8.23 11.70
C ILE A 120 3.83 8.65 11.45
N LEU A 121 3.49 9.87 11.85
CA LEU A 121 2.19 10.48 11.59
C LEU A 121 2.43 11.94 11.17
N ASN A 122 2.61 12.14 9.87
CA ASN A 122 2.85 13.44 9.27
C ASN A 122 1.75 13.82 8.27
N GLU A 123 1.83 15.04 7.73
CA GLU A 123 0.82 15.59 6.81
C GLU A 123 0.64 14.78 5.51
N LEU A 124 1.65 14.02 5.07
CA LEU A 124 1.62 13.29 3.80
C LEU A 124 1.53 11.76 3.93
N ALA A 125 1.93 11.21 5.07
CA ALA A 125 1.96 9.79 5.31
C ALA A 125 1.88 9.40 6.77
N ILE A 126 1.36 8.19 6.96
CA ILE A 126 1.16 7.54 8.24
C ILE A 126 1.79 6.17 8.13
N LYS A 127 2.82 5.88 8.93
CA LYS A 127 3.47 4.57 9.00
C LYS A 127 3.31 4.02 10.41
N ILE A 128 2.66 2.86 10.52
CA ILE A 128 2.34 2.23 11.79
C ILE A 128 2.87 0.79 11.75
N PRO A 129 3.78 0.41 12.66
CA PRO A 129 4.26 -0.95 12.75
C PRO A 129 3.12 -1.83 13.28
N VAL A 130 2.98 -3.02 12.71
CA VAL A 130 1.93 -3.96 13.13
C VAL A 130 2.17 -4.47 14.56
N ASP A 131 3.45 -4.53 14.97
CA ASP A 131 3.84 -4.99 16.29
C ASP A 131 4.33 -3.84 17.17
N LEU A 132 3.49 -3.44 18.12
CA LEU A 132 3.81 -2.46 19.16
C LEU A 132 4.24 -3.09 20.49
N SER A 133 4.44 -4.41 20.56
CA SER A 133 4.69 -5.13 21.83
C SER A 133 5.95 -4.71 22.59
N LYS A 134 6.88 -4.02 21.92
CA LYS A 134 8.09 -3.48 22.53
C LYS A 134 7.86 -2.16 23.30
N LYS A 135 6.70 -1.54 23.15
CA LYS A 135 6.36 -0.28 23.82
C LYS A 135 5.81 -0.56 25.23
N SER A 136 6.00 0.37 26.16
CA SER A 136 5.37 0.28 27.47
C SER A 136 3.84 0.36 27.33
N LYS A 137 3.09 -0.25 28.26
CA LYS A 137 1.61 -0.26 28.22
C LYS A 137 1.02 1.14 28.11
N THR A 138 1.56 2.11 28.85
CA THR A 138 1.13 3.52 28.80
C THR A 138 1.36 4.14 27.42
N LYS A 139 2.54 3.91 26.82
CA LYS A 139 2.88 4.43 25.48
C LYS A 139 2.02 3.76 24.40
N GLU A 140 1.77 2.46 24.53
CA GLU A 140 0.87 1.71 23.65
C GLU A 140 -0.55 2.29 23.71
N THR A 141 -1.11 2.52 24.90
CA THR A 141 -2.44 3.15 25.06
C THR A 141 -2.50 4.55 24.43
N PHE A 142 -1.46 5.36 24.60
CA PHE A 142 -1.37 6.69 23.99
C PHE A 142 -1.32 6.64 22.46
N ILE A 143 -0.51 5.73 21.89
CA ILE A 143 -0.45 5.48 20.44
C ILE A 143 -1.83 5.04 19.94
N LYS A 144 -2.49 4.08 20.61
CA LYS A 144 -3.83 3.62 20.24
C LYS A 144 -4.84 4.77 20.18
N GLY A 145 -4.89 5.60 21.21
CA GLY A 145 -5.79 6.76 21.25
C GLY A 145 -5.52 7.76 20.12
N THR A 146 -4.24 8.03 19.86
CA THR A 146 -3.80 8.94 18.79
C THR A 146 -4.16 8.39 17.41
N LEU A 147 -3.92 7.11 17.15
CA LEU A 147 -4.26 6.46 15.90
C LEU A 147 -5.78 6.38 15.69
N MET A 148 -6.56 6.13 16.74
CA MET A 148 -8.02 6.12 16.61
C MET A 148 -8.55 7.48 16.13
N ARG A 149 -8.07 8.58 16.72
CA ARG A 149 -8.51 9.94 16.40
C ARG A 149 -8.02 10.41 15.02
N ASN A 150 -6.76 10.15 14.69
CA ASN A 150 -6.12 10.76 13.51
C ASN A 150 -6.06 9.84 12.29
N VAL A 151 -6.30 8.53 12.46
CA VAL A 151 -6.14 7.54 11.39
C VAL A 151 -7.40 6.73 11.17
N PHE A 152 -7.83 5.97 12.19
CA PHE A 152 -8.92 5.02 12.02
C PHE A 152 -10.27 5.71 11.82
N MET A 153 -10.55 6.81 12.52
CA MET A 153 -11.80 7.55 12.33
C MET A 153 -11.84 8.33 11.01
N PRO A 154 -10.82 9.14 10.64
CA PRO A 154 -10.85 9.90 9.39
C PRO A 154 -10.83 9.01 8.14
N TYR A 155 -10.12 7.89 8.17
CA TYR A 155 -9.98 6.97 7.04
C TYR A 155 -10.78 5.68 7.20
N LYS A 156 -11.80 5.68 8.09
CA LYS A 156 -12.64 4.52 8.40
C LYS A 156 -13.17 3.83 7.14
N GLU A 157 -13.74 4.60 6.22
CA GLU A 157 -14.34 4.08 5.00
C GLU A 157 -13.32 3.32 4.14
N ALA A 158 -12.15 3.91 3.89
CA ALA A 158 -11.08 3.30 3.11
C ALA A 158 -10.51 2.04 3.79
N ILE A 159 -10.32 2.08 5.12
CA ILE A 159 -9.84 0.94 5.91
C ILE A 159 -10.84 -0.21 5.87
N LEU A 160 -12.14 0.07 6.05
CA LEU A 160 -13.19 -0.95 5.97
C LEU A 160 -13.25 -1.58 4.57
N ARG A 161 -13.14 -0.77 3.52
CA ARG A 161 -13.08 -1.26 2.13
C ARG A 161 -11.90 -2.17 1.86
N LEU A 162 -10.73 -1.83 2.40
CA LEU A 162 -9.54 -2.69 2.32
C LEU A 162 -9.84 -4.07 2.96
N LEU A 163 -10.41 -4.08 4.16
CA LEU A 163 -10.75 -5.32 4.88
C LEU A 163 -11.79 -6.16 4.14
N GLU A 164 -12.86 -5.52 3.63
CA GLU A 164 -13.89 -6.16 2.82
C GLU A 164 -13.28 -6.82 1.58
N HIS A 165 -12.39 -6.11 0.88
CA HIS A 165 -11.67 -6.66 -0.28
C HIS A 165 -10.74 -7.80 0.09
N GLY A 166 -10.03 -7.69 1.22
CA GLY A 166 -9.14 -8.74 1.74
C GLY A 166 -9.83 -10.09 1.92
N LYS A 167 -11.12 -10.09 2.26
CA LYS A 167 -11.92 -11.31 2.46
C LYS A 167 -12.42 -11.95 1.17
N LYS A 168 -12.49 -11.19 0.05
CA LYS A 168 -13.01 -11.73 -1.23
C LYS A 168 -12.11 -12.84 -1.76
N LYS A 169 -12.73 -13.90 -2.30
CA LYS A 169 -11.99 -14.99 -2.96
C LYS A 169 -11.32 -14.45 -4.23
N GLY A 170 -10.00 -14.60 -4.32
CA GLY A 170 -9.22 -14.14 -5.47
C GLY A 170 -8.75 -12.68 -5.42
N SER A 171 -9.05 -11.93 -4.35
CA SER A 171 -8.43 -10.62 -4.15
C SER A 171 -6.93 -10.77 -3.90
N TYR A 172 -6.15 -9.83 -4.45
CA TYR A 172 -4.68 -9.81 -4.36
C TYR A 172 -3.98 -11.09 -4.87
N SER A 173 -4.65 -11.91 -5.69
CA SER A 173 -4.07 -13.12 -6.30
C SER A 173 -3.05 -12.77 -7.38
N ILE A 174 -1.77 -12.73 -7.01
CA ILE A 174 -0.64 -12.51 -7.94
C ILE A 174 -0.52 -13.69 -8.92
N ASP A 175 -0.78 -14.91 -8.46
CA ASP A 175 -0.78 -16.12 -9.28
C ASP A 175 -1.78 -16.06 -10.45
N ARG A 176 -2.89 -15.31 -10.30
CA ARG A 176 -3.95 -15.21 -11.31
C ARG A 176 -3.96 -13.91 -12.09
N THR A 177 -3.69 -12.80 -11.41
CA THR A 177 -3.82 -11.45 -11.97
C THR A 177 -2.49 -10.73 -12.12
N GLY A 178 -1.40 -11.34 -11.63
CA GLY A 178 -0.08 -10.75 -11.57
C GLY A 178 0.00 -9.54 -10.66
N TYR A 179 1.07 -8.77 -10.83
CA TYR A 179 1.33 -7.56 -10.06
C TYR A 179 0.48 -6.37 -10.51
N LYS A 180 0.08 -5.55 -9.53
CA LYS A 180 -0.69 -4.31 -9.63
C LYS A 180 0.05 -3.25 -8.81
N ILE A 181 0.75 -2.35 -9.50
CA ILE A 181 1.73 -1.43 -8.89
C ILE A 181 1.25 0.00 -9.08
N LEU A 182 1.04 0.74 -7.98
CA LEU A 182 0.87 2.19 -8.08
C LEU A 182 2.25 2.85 -8.08
N SER A 183 2.52 3.71 -9.06
CA SER A 183 3.87 4.18 -9.35
C SER A 183 3.96 5.71 -9.36
N SER A 184 5.02 6.21 -8.72
CA SER A 184 5.54 7.57 -8.87
C SER A 184 6.94 7.60 -9.50
N HIS A 185 7.39 6.47 -10.05
CA HIS A 185 8.63 6.40 -10.81
C HIS A 185 8.57 7.32 -12.04
N PRO A 186 9.65 8.05 -12.40
CA PRO A 186 9.63 9.00 -13.52
C PRO A 186 9.10 8.45 -14.84
N ASN A 187 9.51 7.23 -15.21
CA ASN A 187 9.05 6.58 -16.47
C ASN A 187 7.57 6.17 -16.44
N ASN A 188 6.97 6.09 -15.25
CA ASN A 188 5.63 5.59 -15.01
C ASN A 188 4.91 6.49 -13.99
N TYR A 189 5.05 7.81 -14.15
CA TYR A 189 4.64 8.76 -13.13
C TYR A 189 3.12 8.85 -13.01
N ASN A 190 2.61 8.70 -11.78
CA ASN A 190 1.20 8.70 -11.46
C ASN A 190 0.39 7.69 -12.31
N ARG A 191 0.82 6.43 -12.34
CA ARG A 191 0.18 5.34 -13.10
C ARG A 191 -0.03 4.11 -12.24
N ILE A 192 -1.04 3.32 -12.60
CA ILE A 192 -1.16 1.93 -12.12
C ILE A 192 -0.61 1.00 -13.21
N LEU A 193 0.36 0.18 -12.85
CA LEU A 193 0.99 -0.79 -13.72
C LEU A 193 0.44 -2.18 -13.45
N LEU A 194 0.00 -2.84 -14.52
CA LEU A 194 -0.56 -4.19 -14.50
C LEU A 194 0.40 -5.19 -15.13
N SER A 195 0.35 -6.42 -14.64
CA SER A 195 0.97 -7.58 -15.27
C SER A 195 0.21 -8.00 -16.52
N SER A 196 0.90 -8.59 -17.50
CA SER A 196 0.28 -9.20 -18.67
C SER A 196 -0.58 -10.41 -18.31
N ALA A 197 -0.40 -11.00 -17.13
CA ALA A 197 -1.28 -12.06 -16.62
C ALA A 197 -2.70 -11.55 -16.29
N PHE A 198 -2.90 -10.24 -16.20
CA PHE A 198 -4.19 -9.65 -15.87
C PHE A 198 -5.19 -9.82 -17.01
N GLN A 199 -6.21 -10.64 -16.80
CA GLN A 199 -7.23 -10.98 -17.80
C GLN A 199 -8.24 -9.84 -17.95
N MET A 200 -8.08 -9.01 -18.99
CA MET A 200 -8.92 -7.83 -19.25
C MET A 200 -10.42 -8.16 -19.28
N ASP A 201 -10.79 -9.24 -19.98
CA ASP A 201 -12.18 -9.61 -20.19
C ASP A 201 -12.92 -9.96 -18.88
N LYS A 202 -12.18 -10.43 -17.86
CA LYS A 202 -12.75 -10.78 -16.55
C LYS A 202 -12.72 -9.64 -15.54
N HIS A 203 -12.02 -8.55 -15.86
CA HIS A 203 -11.76 -7.44 -14.95
C HIS A 203 -11.90 -6.08 -15.63
N SER A 204 -12.89 -5.97 -16.53
CA SER A 204 -13.13 -4.77 -17.34
C SER A 204 -13.35 -3.51 -16.50
N ASP A 205 -13.89 -3.62 -15.29
CA ASP A 205 -14.09 -2.48 -14.39
C ASP A 205 -12.76 -1.90 -13.85
N TYR A 206 -11.76 -2.74 -13.63
CA TYR A 206 -10.48 -2.30 -13.07
C TYR A 206 -9.71 -1.43 -14.07
N ILE A 207 -9.74 -1.80 -15.35
CA ILE A 207 -8.99 -1.11 -16.42
C ILE A 207 -9.63 0.20 -16.86
N LYS A 208 -10.87 0.49 -16.42
CA LYS A 208 -11.53 1.75 -16.72
C LYS A 208 -10.72 2.93 -16.15
N PRO A 209 -10.67 4.07 -16.87
CA PRO A 209 -10.11 5.31 -16.34
C PRO A 209 -10.69 5.63 -14.96
N THR A 210 -9.81 6.04 -14.04
CA THR A 210 -10.20 6.38 -12.67
C THR A 210 -9.56 7.69 -12.24
N ALA A 211 -10.14 8.31 -11.21
CA ALA A 211 -9.71 9.61 -10.73
C ALA A 211 -8.28 9.55 -10.14
N GLY A 212 -7.56 10.66 -10.28
CA GLY A 212 -6.27 10.87 -9.61
C GLY A 212 -5.09 10.06 -10.15
N VAL A 213 -5.27 9.14 -11.10
CA VAL A 213 -4.16 8.46 -11.79
C VAL A 213 -4.24 8.70 -13.29
N SER A 214 -3.10 8.91 -13.92
CA SER A 214 -3.01 9.34 -15.32
C SER A 214 -3.59 8.29 -16.27
N ASN A 215 -3.20 7.03 -16.07
CA ASN A 215 -3.72 5.88 -16.79
C ASN A 215 -3.35 4.57 -16.07
N ILE A 216 -3.88 3.47 -16.62
CA ILE A 216 -3.56 2.09 -16.23
C ILE A 216 -2.84 1.45 -17.42
N GLN A 217 -1.67 0.85 -17.18
CA GLN A 217 -0.79 0.35 -18.25
C GLN A 217 -0.26 -1.05 -17.95
N PHE A 218 -0.18 -1.91 -18.97
CA PHE A 218 0.43 -3.24 -18.87
C PHE A 218 1.95 -3.15 -18.98
N ALA A 219 2.63 -2.99 -17.84
CA ALA A 219 4.09 -2.86 -17.78
C ALA A 219 4.73 -3.42 -16.50
N ALA A 220 3.94 -3.99 -15.57
CA ALA A 220 4.45 -4.42 -14.27
C ALA A 220 5.51 -5.53 -14.39
N ASP A 221 5.32 -6.49 -15.28
CA ASP A 221 6.26 -7.63 -15.40
C ASP A 221 7.61 -7.20 -15.95
N LYS A 222 7.62 -6.29 -16.93
CA LYS A 222 8.86 -5.74 -17.48
C LYS A 222 9.60 -4.97 -16.39
N LEU A 223 8.92 -4.04 -15.73
CA LEU A 223 9.47 -3.24 -14.63
C LEU A 223 10.09 -4.16 -13.56
N LEU A 224 9.33 -5.14 -13.07
CA LEU A 224 9.81 -6.02 -12.01
C LEU A 224 10.97 -6.90 -12.44
N LYS A 225 11.04 -7.36 -13.70
CA LYS A 225 12.19 -8.11 -14.23
C LYS A 225 13.43 -7.26 -14.43
N ASP A 226 13.26 -5.97 -14.71
CA ASP A 226 14.37 -5.02 -14.80
C ASP A 226 15.03 -4.81 -13.42
N PHE A 227 14.24 -4.92 -12.34
CA PHE A 227 14.73 -4.70 -10.99
C PHE A 227 15.10 -5.97 -10.23
N PHE A 228 14.36 -7.06 -10.35
CA PHE A 228 14.44 -8.23 -9.48
C PHE A 228 14.73 -9.51 -10.25
N ASN A 229 15.54 -10.38 -9.65
CA ASN A 229 15.77 -11.71 -10.20
C ASN A 229 14.57 -12.66 -9.91
N PRO A 230 14.45 -13.80 -10.60
CA PRO A 230 13.32 -14.71 -10.42
C PRO A 230 13.13 -15.22 -8.98
N GLN A 231 14.22 -15.43 -8.23
CA GLN A 231 14.15 -15.88 -6.84
C GLN A 231 13.58 -14.78 -5.93
N GLU A 232 14.00 -13.53 -6.13
CA GLU A 232 13.44 -12.38 -5.40
C GLU A 232 11.95 -12.21 -5.69
N LEU A 233 11.53 -12.31 -6.96
CA LEU A 233 10.11 -12.22 -7.34
C LEU A 233 9.27 -13.35 -6.75
N SER A 234 9.81 -14.57 -6.70
CA SER A 234 9.18 -15.70 -6.01
C SER A 234 9.00 -15.41 -4.51
N ASN A 235 10.05 -14.90 -3.85
CA ASN A 235 10.00 -14.53 -2.43
C ASN A 235 8.98 -13.41 -2.16
N ILE A 236 8.91 -12.40 -3.03
CA ILE A 236 7.92 -11.31 -2.95
C ILE A 236 6.51 -11.89 -3.08
N THR A 237 6.26 -12.71 -4.11
CA THR A 237 4.96 -13.33 -4.38
C THR A 237 4.48 -14.14 -3.18
N LEU A 238 5.33 -15.03 -2.67
CA LEU A 238 5.02 -15.87 -1.51
C LEU A 238 4.73 -15.04 -0.26
N SER A 239 5.44 -13.94 -0.06
CA SER A 239 5.24 -13.04 1.09
C SER A 239 3.90 -12.32 1.01
N ILE A 240 3.53 -11.81 -0.17
CA ILE A 240 2.23 -11.15 -0.38
C ILE A 240 1.09 -12.15 -0.23
N MET A 241 1.21 -13.36 -0.80
CA MET A 241 0.20 -14.41 -0.65
C MET A 241 0.02 -14.83 0.81
N SER A 242 1.12 -15.00 1.55
CA SER A 242 1.11 -15.29 2.99
C SER A 242 0.38 -14.19 3.77
N LEU A 243 0.68 -12.92 3.49
CA LEU A 243 0.04 -11.79 4.13
C LEU A 243 -1.45 -11.72 3.81
N ARG A 244 -1.83 -11.97 2.54
CA ARG A 244 -3.23 -12.04 2.10
C ARG A 244 -4.01 -13.11 2.84
N GLU A 245 -3.43 -14.29 3.08
CA GLU A 245 -4.09 -15.36 3.83
C GLU A 245 -4.36 -14.98 5.28
N ILE A 246 -3.41 -14.31 5.94
CA ILE A 246 -3.63 -13.74 7.27
C ILE A 246 -4.78 -12.74 7.21
N PHE A 247 -4.67 -11.79 6.28
CA PHE A 247 -5.60 -10.67 6.16
C PHE A 247 -7.04 -11.13 5.89
N ALA A 248 -7.23 -12.16 5.05
CA ALA A 248 -8.54 -12.75 4.76
C ALA A 248 -9.22 -13.37 5.99
N LYS A 249 -8.45 -13.78 7.01
CA LYS A 249 -8.95 -14.36 8.27
C LYS A 249 -9.17 -13.31 9.37
N VAL A 250 -8.80 -12.05 9.13
CA VAL A 250 -8.99 -10.98 10.12
C VAL A 250 -10.48 -10.63 10.22
N GLU A 251 -11.10 -11.08 11.30
CA GLU A 251 -12.36 -10.50 11.76
C GLU A 251 -12.08 -9.11 12.34
N PHE A 252 -12.93 -8.12 12.07
CA PHE A 252 -12.73 -6.78 12.61
C PHE A 252 -13.98 -6.33 13.35
N ASP A 253 -13.76 -5.60 14.43
CA ASP A 253 -14.80 -4.86 15.12
C ASP A 253 -14.79 -3.43 14.58
N SER A 254 -15.90 -3.02 13.97
CA SER A 254 -16.05 -1.67 13.40
C SER A 254 -16.02 -0.55 14.46
N THR A 255 -16.18 -0.90 15.74
CA THR A 255 -16.08 0.00 16.90
C THR A 255 -14.67 0.07 17.46
N TYR A 256 -13.85 -0.96 17.23
CA TYR A 256 -12.46 -1.05 17.70
C TYR A 256 -11.52 -1.49 16.58
N LEU A 257 -11.33 -0.61 15.59
CA LEU A 257 -10.50 -0.86 14.41
C LEU A 257 -9.03 -1.15 14.76
N PHE A 258 -8.54 -0.73 15.93
CA PHE A 258 -7.19 -1.10 16.39
C PHE A 258 -7.00 -2.63 16.51
N SER A 259 -8.06 -3.40 16.79
CA SER A 259 -7.98 -4.86 16.86
C SER A 259 -7.46 -5.51 15.57
N ILE A 260 -7.53 -4.81 14.45
CA ILE A 260 -6.97 -5.25 13.16
C ILE A 260 -5.46 -5.46 13.27
N LEU A 261 -4.75 -4.51 13.88
CA LEU A 261 -3.29 -4.58 14.05
C LEU A 261 -2.90 -5.78 14.93
N GLU A 262 -3.61 -5.99 16.04
CA GLU A 262 -3.38 -7.10 16.95
C GLU A 262 -3.63 -8.46 16.27
N LYS A 263 -4.69 -8.58 15.48
CA LYS A 263 -5.03 -9.81 14.77
C LYS A 263 -4.04 -10.11 13.64
N ILE A 264 -3.63 -9.11 12.87
CA ILE A 264 -2.58 -9.27 11.85
C ILE A 264 -1.27 -9.71 12.51
N ARG A 265 -0.88 -9.06 13.62
CA ARG A 265 0.31 -9.45 14.39
C ARG A 265 0.27 -10.93 14.78
N ASN A 266 -0.85 -11.38 15.35
CA ASN A 266 -1.00 -12.77 15.79
C ASN A 266 -0.90 -13.75 14.59
N GLY A 267 -1.48 -13.40 13.44
CA GLY A 267 -1.34 -14.19 12.21
C GLY A 267 0.10 -14.26 11.70
N LEU A 268 0.83 -13.14 11.73
CA LEU A 268 2.25 -13.09 11.36
C LEU A 268 3.13 -13.94 12.30
N ILE A 269 2.86 -13.93 13.61
CA ILE A 269 3.55 -14.77 14.59
C ILE A 269 3.29 -16.26 14.31
N TRP A 270 2.03 -16.63 14.01
CA TRP A 270 1.66 -18.00 13.68
C TRP A 270 2.39 -18.52 12.43
N LEU A 271 2.45 -17.72 11.36
CA LEU A 271 3.20 -18.09 10.15
C LEU A 271 4.71 -18.25 10.40
N LYS A 272 5.31 -17.41 11.25
CA LYS A 272 6.73 -17.56 11.61
C LYS A 272 7.02 -18.85 12.36
N ARG A 273 6.06 -19.38 13.12
CA ARG A 273 6.20 -20.67 13.82
C ARG A 273 6.11 -21.87 12.90
N LEU A 274 5.34 -21.79 11.80
CA LEU A 274 5.22 -22.87 10.83
C LEU A 274 6.42 -23.01 9.89
N LYS A 275 7.24 -21.94 9.76
CA LYS A 275 8.43 -21.92 8.89
C LYS A 275 9.73 -22.26 9.63
N LYS A 276 9.66 -22.59 10.92
CA LYS A 276 10.77 -23.10 11.73
C LYS A 276 10.62 -24.60 11.88
#